data_AF-A0A0M9BRK6-F1
#
_entry.id   AF-A0A0M9BRK6-F1
#
_cell.length_a   1.000
_cell.length_b   1.000
_cell.length_c   1.000
_cell.angle_alpha   90.00
_cell.angle_beta   90.00
_cell.angle_gamma   90.00
#
_symmetry.space_group_name_H-M   'P 1'
#
loop_
_entity.id
_entity.type
_entity.pdbx_description
1 polymer ?
#
loop_
_entity_poly.entity_id
_entity_poly.type
_entity_poly.pdbx_seq_one_letter_code
_entity_poly.pdbx_strand_id
1 'polypeptide(L)'
;MQLYHLSTGHVRLDFALQQEITSPVPKRVKSIDPASRNLTSCDKELNNLMNYDPLYQPYPSYRVPVYAKQGMVATSQPLAAQAGLDVLKKGGNAIDAAIATAAALTVLEPTSNGIGGDAFALVWTGGKLHGLNASGPAPQSISIEALKAAGHSEMPKLGVVPVTVPGAPAGW
;
A
#
# COMPACT_ATOMS: atom_id res chain seq x y z
N MET A 1 -7.56 3.21 -1.31
CA MET A 1 -7.78 1.86 -1.88
C MET A 1 -6.79 1.65 -3.02
N GLN A 2 -5.73 0.86 -2.80
CA GLN A 2 -4.81 0.43 -3.85
C GLN A 2 -5.34 -0.89 -4.41
N LEU A 3 -5.56 -0.94 -5.73
CA LEU A 3 -5.99 -2.13 -6.45
C LEU A 3 -4.75 -2.82 -7.05
N TYR A 4 -4.54 -4.09 -6.74
CA TYR A 4 -3.44 -4.89 -7.28
C TYR A 4 -3.99 -5.95 -8.23
N HIS A 5 -3.48 -6.00 -9.46
CA HIS A 5 -3.95 -6.91 -10.51
C HIS A 5 -2.93 -8.02 -10.78
N LEU A 6 -3.40 -9.28 -10.75
CA LEU A 6 -2.65 -10.46 -11.18
C LEU A 6 -3.44 -11.21 -12.25
N SER A 7 -2.75 -11.68 -13.29
CA SER A 7 -3.37 -12.40 -14.41
C SER A 7 -2.46 -13.51 -14.90
N THR A 8 -2.96 -14.75 -14.87
CA THR A 8 -2.47 -15.90 -15.65
C THR A 8 -3.60 -16.34 -16.58
N GLY A 9 -3.31 -16.98 -17.72
CA GLY A 9 -4.27 -17.20 -18.82
C GLY A 9 -5.64 -17.83 -18.49
N HIS A 10 -5.85 -18.35 -17.27
CA HIS A 10 -7.14 -18.89 -16.78
C HIS A 10 -7.61 -18.29 -15.43
N VAL A 11 -6.80 -17.47 -14.75
CA VAL A 11 -7.09 -16.94 -13.41
C VAL A 11 -6.73 -15.46 -13.35
N ARG A 12 -7.68 -14.61 -12.96
CA ARG A 12 -7.47 -13.17 -12.71
C ARG A 12 -7.78 -12.86 -11.27
N LEU A 13 -6.89 -12.15 -10.58
CA LEU A 13 -7.08 -11.78 -9.19
C LEU A 13 -6.90 -10.28 -9.04
N ASP A 14 -7.91 -9.62 -8.48
CA ASP A 14 -7.79 -8.25 -7.99
C ASP A 14 -7.77 -8.30 -6.46
N PHE A 15 -6.62 -7.93 -5.89
CA PHE A 15 -6.41 -7.93 -4.45
C PHE A 15 -6.43 -6.49 -3.94
N ALA A 16 -7.23 -6.21 -2.92
CA ALA A 16 -7.31 -4.93 -2.25
C ALA A 16 -7.00 -5.13 -0.77
N LEU A 17 -5.83 -4.66 -0.33
CA LEU A 17 -5.55 -4.50 1.09
C LEU A 17 -6.03 -3.11 1.50
N GLN A 18 -7.05 -3.07 2.34
CA GLN A 18 -7.65 -1.84 2.83
C GLN A 18 -6.97 -1.46 4.16
N GLN A 19 -6.08 -0.47 4.13
CA GLN A 19 -5.87 0.40 5.28
C GLN A 19 -6.20 1.84 4.87
N GLU A 20 -7.22 2.40 5.50
CA GLU A 20 -7.61 3.79 5.31
C GLU A 20 -6.71 4.70 6.15
N ILE A 21 -5.47 4.90 5.69
CA ILE A 21 -4.59 5.92 6.28
C ILE A 21 -4.90 7.25 5.59
N THR A 22 -5.82 8.01 6.19
CA THR A 22 -5.97 9.45 5.90
C THR A 22 -4.79 10.21 6.53
N SER A 23 -3.56 9.95 6.08
CA SER A 23 -2.45 10.82 6.43
C SER A 23 -2.60 12.10 5.62
N PRO A 24 -2.70 13.28 6.24
CA PRO A 24 -2.65 14.53 5.49
C PRO A 24 -1.34 14.56 4.71
N VAL A 25 -1.42 14.84 3.39
CA VAL A 25 -0.24 15.17 2.59
C VAL A 25 0.52 16.25 3.35
N PRO A 26 1.82 16.06 3.68
CA PRO A 26 2.57 17.07 4.40
C PRO A 26 2.53 18.35 3.55
N LYS A 27 1.89 19.40 4.10
CA LYS A 27 1.94 20.73 3.48
C LYS A 27 3.41 21.08 3.34
N ARG A 28 3.82 21.40 2.11
CA ARG A 28 5.16 21.91 1.77
C ARG A 28 5.63 22.83 2.89
N VAL A 29 6.60 22.39 3.69
CA VAL A 29 7.31 23.27 4.61
C VAL A 29 7.90 24.34 3.71
N LYS A 30 7.44 25.58 3.88
CA LYS A 30 8.06 26.71 3.19
C LYS A 30 9.53 26.66 3.59
N SER A 31 10.39 26.34 2.63
CA SER A 31 11.83 26.49 2.78
C SER A 31 12.07 27.87 3.36
N ILE A 32 12.89 27.94 4.42
CA ILE A 32 13.38 29.19 4.99
C ILE A 32 13.75 30.13 3.84
N ASP A 33 13.09 31.28 3.78
CA ASP A 33 13.23 32.25 2.71
C ASP A 33 14.67 32.78 2.73
N PRO A 34 15.53 32.45 1.74
CA PRO A 34 16.92 32.88 1.73
C PRO A 34 17.07 34.37 1.39
N ALA A 35 15.97 35.08 1.15
CA ALA A 35 15.93 36.48 0.72
C ALA A 35 16.39 37.51 1.78
N SER A 36 16.78 37.11 2.99
CA SER A 36 17.29 38.04 4.03
C SER A 36 18.80 38.28 4.00
N ARG A 37 19.56 37.63 3.11
CA ARG A 37 20.99 37.89 2.93
C ARG A 37 21.24 38.45 1.53
N ASN A 38 21.83 39.65 1.46
CA ASN A 38 22.32 40.23 0.21
C ASN A 38 23.52 39.40 -0.30
N LEU A 39 23.19 38.31 -1.00
CA LEU A 39 24.17 37.39 -1.59
C LEU A 39 24.69 37.98 -2.90
N THR A 40 26.01 37.91 -3.08
CA THR A 40 26.68 38.35 -4.32
C THR A 40 26.23 37.48 -5.50
N SER A 41 26.40 37.92 -6.75
CA SER A 41 26.00 37.14 -7.93
C SER A 41 26.69 35.76 -7.98
N CYS A 42 27.91 35.66 -7.46
CA CYS A 42 28.68 34.43 -7.36
C CYS A 42 28.09 33.46 -6.30
N ASP A 43 27.61 33.97 -5.17
CA ASP A 43 26.93 33.17 -4.14
C ASP A 43 25.56 32.63 -4.59
N LYS A 44 24.86 33.36 -5.49
CA LYS A 44 23.59 32.93 -6.09
C LYS A 44 23.78 31.80 -7.10
N GLU A 45 24.85 31.85 -7.90
CA GLU A 45 25.20 30.73 -8.79
C GLU A 45 25.68 29.50 -7.99
N LEU A 46 26.45 29.69 -6.92
CA LEU A 46 26.87 28.61 -6.02
C LEU A 46 25.69 27.97 -5.28
N ASN A 47 24.68 28.74 -4.87
CA ASN A 47 23.45 28.20 -4.27
C ASN A 47 22.59 27.41 -5.27
N ASN A 48 22.60 27.76 -6.56
CA ASN A 48 21.95 26.96 -7.60
C ASN A 48 22.75 25.69 -7.95
N LEU A 49 24.08 25.74 -7.86
CA LEU A 49 24.95 24.57 -8.07
C LEU A 49 24.92 23.59 -6.88
N MET A 50 24.63 24.06 -5.66
CA MET A 50 24.55 23.21 -4.46
C MET A 50 23.16 22.68 -4.12
N ASN A 51 22.12 23.06 -4.87
CA ASN A 51 20.75 22.55 -4.66
C ASN A 51 20.48 21.31 -5.54
N TYR A 52 21.31 20.28 -5.39
CA TYR A 52 21.09 18.97 -6.02
C TYR A 52 19.95 18.24 -5.29
N ASP A 53 18.75 18.31 -5.84
CA ASP A 53 17.63 17.49 -5.40
C ASP A 53 17.49 16.25 -6.33
N PRO A 54 17.87 15.05 -5.87
CA PRO A 54 17.77 13.84 -6.68
C PRO A 54 16.31 13.42 -6.96
N LEU A 55 15.33 13.97 -6.24
CA LEU A 55 13.91 13.71 -6.44
C LEU A 55 13.26 14.68 -7.42
N TYR A 56 13.95 15.78 -7.75
CA TYR A 56 13.46 16.72 -8.76
C TYR A 56 13.58 16.09 -10.15
N GLN A 57 12.43 15.81 -10.77
CA GLN A 57 12.34 15.25 -12.12
C GLN A 57 11.81 16.31 -13.10
N PRO A 58 12.69 17.08 -13.77
CA PRO A 58 12.30 18.17 -14.66
C PRO A 58 11.73 17.69 -16.00
N TYR A 59 11.96 16.43 -16.37
CA TYR A 59 11.57 15.87 -17.66
C TYR A 59 10.39 14.90 -17.52
N PRO A 60 9.47 14.86 -18.51
CA PRO A 60 8.39 13.88 -18.51
C PRO A 60 8.94 12.46 -18.66
N SER A 61 8.34 11.52 -17.94
CA SER A 61 8.60 10.08 -18.06
C SER A 61 7.37 9.38 -18.63
N TYR A 62 7.58 8.32 -19.41
CA TYR A 62 6.52 7.51 -20.00
C TYR A 62 6.64 6.06 -19.55
N ARG A 63 5.52 5.43 -19.19
CA ARG A 63 5.45 3.99 -18.91
C ARG A 63 4.63 3.32 -19.99
N VAL A 64 5.21 2.29 -20.62
CA VAL A 64 4.52 1.48 -21.62
C VAL A 64 3.77 0.33 -20.95
N PRO A 65 2.63 -0.13 -21.52
CA PRO A 65 1.98 -1.34 -21.06
C PRO A 65 2.94 -2.53 -21.14
N VAL A 66 3.00 -3.32 -20.06
CA VAL A 66 3.76 -4.57 -20.02
C VAL A 66 2.85 -5.70 -20.49
N TYR A 67 3.37 -6.59 -21.33
CA TYR A 67 2.62 -7.74 -21.86
C TYR A 67 3.23 -9.05 -21.35
N ALA A 68 2.39 -10.00 -20.97
CA ALA A 68 2.80 -11.34 -20.57
C ALA A 68 1.75 -12.38 -20.97
N LYS A 69 2.19 -13.62 -21.27
CA LYS A 69 1.28 -14.74 -21.60
C LYS A 69 1.05 -15.69 -20.43
N GLN A 70 2.11 -16.00 -19.68
CA GLN A 70 2.10 -17.06 -18.66
C GLN A 70 1.72 -16.54 -17.28
N GLY A 71 2.14 -15.31 -16.94
CA GLY A 71 1.75 -14.67 -15.68
C GLY A 71 2.26 -13.24 -15.57
N MET A 72 1.55 -12.42 -14.79
CA MET A 72 1.87 -11.03 -14.49
C MET A 72 1.52 -10.72 -13.03
N VAL A 73 2.40 -10.00 -12.35
CA VAL A 73 2.22 -9.51 -10.98
C VAL A 73 2.41 -7.99 -11.01
N ALA A 74 1.42 -7.22 -10.53
CA ALA A 74 1.50 -5.78 -10.42
C ALA A 74 1.23 -5.32 -8.98
N THR A 75 2.20 -4.65 -8.36
CA THR A 75 2.11 -4.13 -6.99
C THR A 75 2.93 -2.85 -6.81
N SER A 76 2.72 -2.15 -5.68
CA SER A 76 3.41 -0.91 -5.29
C SER A 76 4.90 -1.12 -5.03
N GLN A 77 5.28 -2.31 -4.52
CA GLN A 77 6.67 -2.65 -4.20
C GLN A 77 7.28 -3.61 -5.22
N PRO A 78 8.38 -3.23 -5.91
CA PRO A 78 9.03 -4.10 -6.89
C PRO A 78 9.50 -5.46 -6.33
N LEU A 79 9.99 -5.49 -5.10
CA LEU A 79 10.43 -6.74 -4.45
C LEU A 79 9.26 -7.66 -4.10
N ALA A 80 8.09 -7.10 -3.79
CA ALA A 80 6.88 -7.89 -3.60
C ALA A 80 6.39 -8.47 -4.94
N ALA A 81 6.49 -7.69 -6.03
CA ALA A 81 6.19 -8.19 -7.37
C ALA A 81 7.11 -9.36 -7.76
N GLN A 82 8.40 -9.26 -7.39
CA GLN A 82 9.37 -10.33 -7.61
C GLN A 82 9.04 -11.59 -6.80
N ALA A 83 8.61 -11.46 -5.54
CA ALA A 83 8.19 -12.60 -4.72
C ALA A 83 7.01 -13.36 -5.35
N GLY A 84 5.99 -12.65 -5.83
CA GLY A 84 4.88 -13.26 -6.59
C GLY A 84 5.35 -13.94 -7.87
N LEU A 85 6.26 -13.30 -8.61
CA LEU A 85 6.81 -13.87 -9.84
C LEU A 85 7.64 -15.14 -9.57
N ASP A 86 8.36 -15.20 -8.45
CA ASP A 86 9.15 -16.37 -8.07
C ASP A 86 8.25 -17.57 -7.72
N VAL A 87 7.07 -17.33 -7.16
CA VAL A 87 6.05 -18.38 -6.95
C VAL A 87 5.48 -18.86 -8.27
N LEU A 88 5.17 -17.97 -9.21
CA LEU A 88 4.74 -18.36 -10.56
C LEU A 88 5.81 -19.20 -11.27
N LYS A 89 7.09 -18.82 -11.16
CA LYS A 89 8.22 -19.59 -11.74
C LYS A 89 8.35 -20.99 -11.13
N LYS A 90 7.97 -21.16 -9.86
CA LYS A 90 7.94 -22.47 -9.17
C LYS A 90 6.71 -23.32 -9.54
N GLY A 91 5.88 -22.86 -10.48
CA GLY A 91 4.67 -23.57 -10.93
C GLY A 91 3.41 -23.22 -10.15
N GLY A 92 3.45 -22.19 -9.31
CA GLY A 92 2.28 -21.68 -8.60
C GLY A 92 1.28 -21.00 -9.54
N ASN A 93 0.04 -20.89 -9.08
CA ASN A 93 -1.03 -20.18 -9.79
C ASN A 93 -1.09 -18.68 -9.39
N ALA A 94 -2.05 -17.94 -9.96
CA ALA A 94 -2.20 -16.51 -9.65
C ALA A 94 -2.60 -16.21 -8.19
N ILE A 95 -3.30 -17.14 -7.53
CA ILE A 95 -3.70 -17.04 -6.12
C ILE A 95 -2.46 -17.23 -5.24
N ASP A 96 -1.63 -18.24 -5.51
CA ASP A 96 -0.38 -18.49 -4.77
C ASP A 96 0.56 -17.28 -4.90
N ALA A 97 0.68 -16.74 -6.11
CA ALA A 97 1.48 -15.55 -6.38
C ALA A 97 0.96 -14.32 -5.63
N ALA A 98 -0.35 -14.19 -5.48
CA ALA A 98 -0.96 -13.10 -4.72
C ALA A 98 -0.72 -13.23 -3.22
N ILE A 99 -0.87 -14.43 -2.65
CA ILE A 99 -0.59 -14.69 -1.23
C ILE A 99 0.88 -14.38 -0.93
N ALA A 100 1.81 -14.82 -1.78
CA ALA A 100 3.22 -14.51 -1.65
C ALA A 100 3.53 -13.01 -1.74
N THR A 101 2.85 -12.31 -2.66
CA THR A 101 2.97 -10.85 -2.81
C THR A 101 2.41 -10.12 -1.58
N ALA A 102 1.24 -10.53 -1.09
CA ALA A 102 0.58 -9.96 0.09
C ALA A 102 1.43 -10.15 1.36
N ALA A 103 1.96 -11.36 1.57
CA ALA A 103 2.88 -11.65 2.66
C ALA A 103 4.15 -10.81 2.57
N ALA A 104 4.76 -10.69 1.37
CA ALA A 104 5.95 -9.86 1.18
C ALA A 104 5.67 -8.36 1.45
N LEU A 105 4.50 -7.84 1.05
CA LEU A 105 4.12 -6.45 1.30
C LEU A 105 4.02 -6.12 2.79
N THR A 106 3.69 -7.08 3.66
CA THR A 106 3.65 -6.81 5.11
C THR A 106 5.01 -6.43 5.69
N VAL A 107 6.09 -6.83 5.02
CA VAL A 107 7.47 -6.49 5.41
C VAL A 107 8.00 -5.32 4.59
N LEU A 108 7.71 -5.30 3.29
CA LEU A 108 8.29 -4.34 2.34
C LEU A 108 7.57 -2.99 2.34
N GLU A 109 6.34 -2.91 2.83
CA GLU A 109 5.55 -1.68 2.90
C GLU A 109 4.77 -1.54 4.24
N PRO A 110 5.47 -1.45 5.38
CA PRO A 110 4.84 -1.39 6.71
C PRO A 110 4.05 -0.10 6.94
N THR A 111 4.25 0.93 6.12
CA THR A 111 3.52 2.20 6.19
C THR A 111 2.07 2.09 5.71
N SER A 112 1.72 1.02 5.00
CA SER A 112 0.40 0.86 4.36
C SER A 112 -0.16 -0.55 4.48
N ASN A 113 0.57 -1.45 5.14
CA ASN A 113 0.18 -2.84 5.30
C ASN A 113 0.76 -3.41 6.61
N GLY A 114 0.17 -4.50 7.08
CA GLY A 114 0.65 -5.24 8.24
C GLY A 114 -0.13 -6.51 8.46
N ILE A 115 0.48 -7.45 9.19
CA ILE A 115 -0.15 -8.74 9.53
C ILE A 115 -1.43 -8.58 10.36
N GLY A 116 -1.57 -7.45 11.07
CA GLY A 116 -2.74 -7.10 11.88
C GLY A 116 -3.90 -6.47 11.10
N GLY A 117 -3.81 -6.38 9.78
CA GLY A 117 -4.86 -5.80 8.93
C GLY A 117 -5.92 -6.80 8.50
N ASP A 118 -6.73 -6.35 7.54
CA ASP A 118 -7.79 -7.13 6.89
C ASP A 118 -7.48 -7.31 5.40
N ALA A 119 -8.08 -8.30 4.76
CA ALA A 119 -7.88 -8.58 3.34
C ALA A 119 -9.19 -8.75 2.57
N PHE A 120 -9.19 -8.28 1.33
CA PHE A 120 -10.25 -8.52 0.37
C PHE A 120 -9.65 -9.01 -0.96
N ALA A 121 -10.30 -10.00 -1.56
CA ALA A 121 -9.87 -10.53 -2.85
C ALA A 121 -11.07 -10.75 -3.77
N LEU A 122 -10.90 -10.39 -5.03
CA LEU A 122 -11.75 -10.83 -6.13
C LEU A 122 -10.96 -11.84 -6.95
N VAL A 123 -11.42 -13.09 -6.96
CA VAL A 123 -10.74 -14.22 -7.58
C VAL A 123 -11.56 -14.76 -8.72
N TRP A 124 -11.07 -14.60 -9.93
CA TRP A 124 -11.60 -15.27 -11.10
C TRP A 124 -10.88 -16.60 -11.29
N THR A 125 -11.57 -17.73 -11.13
CA THR A 125 -11.03 -19.06 -11.39
C THR A 125 -12.12 -19.99 -11.87
N GLY A 126 -11.78 -20.97 -12.71
CA GLY A 126 -12.76 -21.93 -13.25
C GLY A 126 -13.92 -21.30 -14.01
N GLY A 127 -13.71 -20.13 -14.63
CA GLY A 127 -14.76 -19.40 -15.36
C GLY A 127 -15.78 -18.69 -14.46
N LYS A 128 -15.51 -18.56 -13.16
CA LYS A 128 -16.39 -17.89 -12.20
C LYS A 128 -15.63 -16.85 -11.38
N LEU A 129 -16.32 -15.76 -11.03
CA LEU A 129 -15.82 -14.76 -10.08
C LEU A 129 -16.22 -15.13 -8.65
N HIS A 130 -15.25 -15.05 -7.75
CA HIS A 130 -15.40 -15.26 -6.31
C HIS A 130 -14.98 -13.99 -5.58
N GLY A 131 -15.70 -13.63 -4.51
CA GLY A 131 -15.30 -12.56 -3.60
C GLY A 131 -14.94 -13.15 -2.24
N LEU A 132 -13.79 -12.76 -1.71
CA LEU A 132 -13.35 -13.06 -0.35
C LEU A 132 -13.41 -11.78 0.48
N ASN A 133 -14.16 -11.84 1.57
CA ASN A 133 -14.18 -10.82 2.60
C ASN A 133 -13.51 -11.41 3.85
N ALA A 134 -12.28 -11.00 4.11
CA ALA A 134 -11.53 -11.33 5.32
C ALA A 134 -11.36 -10.07 6.19
N SER A 135 -12.48 -9.36 6.41
CA SER A 135 -12.54 -8.25 7.36
C SER A 135 -12.90 -8.74 8.76
N GLY A 136 -12.11 -8.26 9.72
CA GLY A 136 -12.27 -8.53 11.13
C GLY A 136 -13.53 -7.96 11.74
N PRO A 137 -14.34 -8.77 12.46
CA PRO A 137 -15.39 -8.20 13.29
C PRO A 137 -14.80 -7.42 14.47
N ALA A 138 -15.63 -6.53 15.04
CA ALA A 138 -15.31 -5.85 16.28
C ALA A 138 -15.19 -6.85 17.46
N PRO A 139 -14.33 -6.58 18.47
CA PRO A 139 -14.23 -7.42 19.66
C PRO A 139 -15.58 -7.58 20.38
N GLN A 140 -15.90 -8.78 20.87
CA GLN A 140 -17.19 -9.04 21.51
C GLN A 140 -17.45 -8.16 22.76
N SER A 141 -16.40 -7.70 23.43
CA SER A 141 -16.47 -6.88 24.63
C SER A 141 -16.64 -5.38 24.36
N ILE A 142 -16.52 -4.91 23.11
CA ILE A 142 -16.64 -3.49 22.79
C ILE A 142 -18.10 -3.11 22.59
N SER A 143 -18.55 -2.02 23.22
CA SER A 143 -19.88 -1.45 23.02
C SER A 143 -19.83 0.08 22.98
N ILE A 144 -20.85 0.70 22.41
CA ILE A 144 -20.95 2.16 22.30
C ILE A 144 -21.05 2.80 23.70
N GLU A 145 -21.76 2.15 24.63
CA GLU A 145 -21.92 2.59 26.01
C GLU A 145 -20.58 2.58 26.74
N ALA A 146 -19.80 1.50 26.59
CA ALA A 146 -18.48 1.38 27.20
C ALA A 146 -17.51 2.45 26.67
N LEU A 147 -17.54 2.74 25.37
CA LEU A 147 -16.71 3.79 24.76
C LEU A 147 -17.10 5.19 25.25
N LYS A 148 -18.40 5.48 25.34
CA LYS A 148 -18.88 6.76 25.88
C LYS A 148 -18.55 6.92 27.35
N ALA A 149 -18.68 5.85 28.16
CA ALA A 149 -18.29 5.85 29.57
C ALA A 149 -16.78 6.07 29.77
N ALA A 150 -15.96 5.58 28.84
CA ALA A 150 -14.53 5.84 28.79
C ALA A 150 -14.16 7.25 28.30
N GLY A 151 -15.15 8.10 27.96
CA GLY A 151 -14.94 9.48 27.54
C GLY A 151 -14.70 9.66 26.04
N HIS A 152 -14.94 8.65 25.22
CA HIS A 152 -14.80 8.76 23.76
C HIS A 152 -16.10 9.25 23.11
N SER A 153 -16.03 10.40 22.44
CA SER A 153 -17.12 10.93 21.60
C SER A 153 -17.11 10.35 20.18
N GLU A 154 -15.94 9.93 19.71
CA GLU A 154 -15.71 9.26 18.42
C GLU A 154 -14.69 8.13 18.60
N MET A 155 -14.60 7.22 17.62
CA MET A 155 -13.62 6.14 17.66
C MET A 155 -12.20 6.72 17.59
N PRO A 156 -11.31 6.40 18.54
CA PRO A 156 -9.93 6.86 18.49
C PRO A 156 -9.22 6.32 17.24
N LYS A 157 -8.32 7.12 16.65
CA LYS A 157 -7.54 6.70 15.47
C LYS A 157 -6.38 5.76 15.80
N LEU A 158 -5.90 5.81 17.04
CA LEU A 158 -4.71 5.10 17.50
C LEU A 158 -4.98 4.45 18.86
N GLY A 159 -4.15 3.47 19.23
CA GLY A 159 -4.25 2.73 20.48
C GLY A 159 -4.95 1.39 20.32
N VAL A 160 -5.26 0.74 21.44
CA VAL A 160 -5.84 -0.61 21.47
C VAL A 160 -7.35 -0.62 21.22
N VAL A 161 -8.01 0.50 21.50
CA VAL A 161 -9.48 0.65 21.40
C VAL A 161 -10.01 0.40 19.98
N PRO A 162 -9.43 0.97 18.90
CA PRO A 162 -9.92 0.74 17.54
C PRO A 162 -9.50 -0.59 16.90
N VAL A 163 -8.80 -1.48 17.62
CA VAL A 163 -8.28 -2.72 17.05
C VAL A 163 -9.41 -3.74 16.89
N THR A 164 -9.66 -4.18 15.64
CA THR A 164 -10.54 -5.29 15.30
C THR A 164 -9.76 -6.61 15.24
N VAL A 165 -10.47 -7.74 15.06
CA VAL A 165 -9.83 -9.05 14.90
C VAL A 165 -9.09 -9.09 13.55
N PRO A 166 -7.76 -9.28 13.49
CA PRO A 166 -7.04 -9.27 12.21
C PRO A 166 -7.53 -10.36 11.24
N GLY A 167 -8.11 -9.95 10.11
CA GLY A 167 -8.64 -10.88 9.11
C GLY A 167 -7.66 -11.26 8.00
N ALA A 168 -6.60 -10.49 7.77
CA ALA A 168 -5.65 -10.75 6.67
C ALA A 168 -4.98 -12.14 6.75
N PRO A 169 -4.46 -12.62 7.90
CA PRO A 169 -3.87 -13.95 7.98
C PRO A 169 -4.86 -15.09 7.74
N ALA A 170 -6.14 -14.88 8.03
CA ALA A 170 -7.19 -15.86 7.76
C ALA A 170 -7.63 -15.86 6.28
N GLY A 171 -7.37 -14.77 5.56
CA GLY A 171 -7.63 -14.64 4.13
C GLY A 171 -6.48 -15.13 3.24
N TRP A 172 -5.29 -15.33 3.79
CA TRP A 172 -4.14 -15.94 3.10
C TRP A 172 -4.21 -17.46 3.13
#